data_AF-A0ABD1L9Q7-F1
#
_entry.id   AF-A0ABD1L9Q7-F1
#
_cell.length_a   1.000
_cell.length_b   1.000
_cell.length_c   1.000
_cell.angle_alpha   90.00
_cell.angle_beta   90.00
_cell.angle_gamma   90.00
#
_symmetry.space_group_name_H-M   'P 1'
#
loop_
_entity.id
_entity.type
_entity.pdbx_description
1 polymer ?
#
loop_
_entity_poly.entity_id
_entity_poly.type
_entity_poly.pdbx_seq_one_letter_code
_entity_poly.pdbx_strand_id
1 'polypeptide(L)'
;MVRKSMKTKSKRISLKKKYMVIKKVKEHNRKKAKEAKKLRLSGKKKVEKDPGIPNDWPLKEHEVKALEAGRAEVIEELKRKKVECKERTALIGPFKRIWLRSLKSLMSY
;
A
#
# COMPACT_ATOMS: atom_id res chain seq x y z
N MET A 1 -55.80 26.55 28.77
CA MET A 1 -54.51 27.26 28.57
C MET A 1 -53.82 26.69 27.34
N VAL A 2 -53.77 27.43 26.23
CA VAL A 2 -53.16 26.95 24.98
C VAL A 2 -51.64 26.96 25.11
N ARG A 3 -50.99 25.80 24.96
CA ARG A 3 -49.52 25.70 24.95
C ARG A 3 -48.98 26.49 23.77
N LYS A 4 -48.15 27.49 24.04
CA LYS A 4 -47.45 28.27 23.01
C LYS A 4 -46.54 27.33 22.22
N SER A 5 -46.84 27.12 20.94
CA SER A 5 -45.99 26.30 20.07
C SER A 5 -44.59 26.92 20.01
N MET A 6 -43.59 26.20 20.50
CA MET A 6 -42.20 26.62 20.37
C MET A 6 -41.86 26.58 18.89
N LYS A 7 -41.55 27.73 18.29
CA LYS A 7 -41.15 27.80 16.88
C LYS A 7 -39.90 26.94 16.67
N THR A 8 -40.01 25.94 15.79
CA THR A 8 -38.87 25.11 15.39
C THR A 8 -37.88 25.91 14.56
N LYS A 9 -36.58 25.62 14.66
CA LYS A 9 -35.57 26.26 13.81
C LYS A 9 -35.82 25.94 12.33
N SER A 10 -35.60 26.94 11.48
CA SER A 10 -35.66 26.78 10.03
C SER A 10 -34.53 25.89 9.51
N LYS A 11 -34.85 25.01 8.54
CA LYS A 11 -33.88 24.21 7.79
C LYS A 11 -33.13 25.04 6.72
N ARG A 12 -33.56 26.28 6.45
CA ARG A 12 -32.94 27.17 5.45
C ARG A 12 -31.54 27.56 5.88
N ILE A 13 -30.59 27.43 4.96
CA ILE A 13 -29.18 27.76 5.19
C ILE A 13 -28.88 29.09 4.51
N SER A 14 -28.30 30.05 5.23
CA SER A 14 -27.82 31.28 4.62
C SER A 14 -26.61 31.02 3.71
N LEU A 15 -26.46 31.81 2.65
CA LEU A 15 -25.35 31.67 1.71
C LEU A 15 -23.98 31.74 2.41
N LYS A 16 -23.84 32.63 3.42
CA LYS A 16 -22.65 32.72 4.26
C LYS A 16 -22.29 31.37 4.91
N LYS A 17 -23.29 30.67 5.48
CA LYS A 17 -23.07 29.35 6.10
C LYS A 17 -22.69 28.30 5.05
N LYS A 18 -23.35 28.29 3.89
CA LYS A 18 -23.04 27.38 2.78
C LYS A 18 -21.58 27.53 2.33
N TYR A 19 -21.14 28.75 2.04
CA TYR A 19 -19.77 29.01 1.58
C TYR A 19 -18.72 28.78 2.67
N MET A 20 -19.03 29.09 3.94
CA MET A 20 -18.15 28.77 5.06
C MET A 20 -17.93 27.26 5.21
N VAL A 21 -18.99 26.45 5.12
CA VAL A 21 -18.88 24.97 5.18
C VAL A 21 -18.02 24.44 4.03
N ILE A 22 -18.28 24.91 2.80
CA ILE A 22 -17.48 24.51 1.63
C ILE A 22 -16.00 24.84 1.82
N LYS A 23 -15.69 26.05 2.33
CA LYS A 23 -14.30 26.45 2.61
C LYS A 23 -13.65 25.56 3.66
N LYS A 24 -14.34 25.28 4.78
CA LYS A 24 -13.84 24.41 5.86
C LYS A 24 -13.60 22.97 5.38
N VAL A 25 -14.51 22.41 4.59
CA VAL A 25 -14.36 21.06 4.02
C VAL A 25 -13.18 21.00 3.06
N LYS A 26 -13.04 21.99 2.15
CA LYS A 26 -11.90 22.08 1.23
C LYS A 26 -10.58 22.18 1.99
N GLU A 27 -10.52 22.99 3.03
CA GLU A 27 -9.32 23.15 3.85
C GLU A 27 -8.97 21.86 4.60
N HIS A 28 -9.96 21.19 5.20
CA HIS A 28 -9.79 19.91 5.88
C HIS A 28 -9.25 18.82 4.95
N ASN A 29 -9.83 18.71 3.76
CA ASN A 29 -9.38 17.73 2.77
C ASN A 29 -7.96 18.05 2.27
N ARG A 30 -7.60 19.33 2.12
CA ARG A 30 -6.22 19.74 1.82
C ARG A 30 -5.24 19.33 2.92
N LYS A 31 -5.60 19.48 4.21
CA LYS A 31 -4.77 19.05 5.35
C LYS A 31 -4.60 17.53 5.37
N LYS A 32 -5.71 16.76 5.28
CA LYS A 32 -5.68 15.30 5.18
C LYS A 32 -4.82 14.78 4.02
N ALA A 33 -4.90 15.42 2.85
CA ALA A 33 -4.08 15.04 1.70
C ALA A 33 -2.58 15.28 1.93
N LYS A 34 -2.22 16.38 2.58
CA LYS A 34 -0.82 16.67 2.96
C LYS A 34 -0.30 15.66 3.99
N GLU A 35 -1.08 15.32 5.00
CA GLU A 35 -0.76 14.32 6.01
C GLU A 35 -0.59 12.92 5.39
N ALA A 36 -1.51 12.52 4.50
CA ALA A 36 -1.40 11.27 3.76
C ALA A 36 -0.14 11.23 2.87
N LYS A 37 0.21 12.34 2.21
CA LYS A 37 1.46 12.45 1.44
C LYS A 37 2.69 12.31 2.34
N LYS A 38 2.69 12.96 3.52
CA LYS A 38 3.78 12.84 4.52
C LYS A 38 3.95 11.40 4.99
N LEU A 39 2.84 10.71 5.29
CA LEU A 39 2.84 9.29 5.67
C LEU A 39 3.40 8.40 4.55
N ARG A 40 3.01 8.63 3.29
CA ARG A 40 3.56 7.91 2.13
C ARG A 40 5.07 8.11 1.98
N LEU A 41 5.56 9.33 2.21
CA LEU A 41 6.99 9.65 2.12
C LEU A 41 7.80 9.10 3.30
N SER A 42 7.18 8.89 4.46
CA SER A 42 7.85 8.37 5.66
C SER A 42 8.29 6.90 5.56
N GLY A 43 8.07 6.22 4.44
CA GLY A 43 8.46 4.83 4.18
C GLY A 43 7.66 3.78 4.96
N LYS A 44 6.99 4.17 6.05
CA LYS A 44 6.14 3.31 6.87
C LYS A 44 4.75 3.18 6.25
N LYS A 45 4.64 2.45 5.14
CA LYS A 45 3.33 1.99 4.66
C LYS A 45 2.76 1.08 5.75
N LYS A 46 1.61 1.45 6.33
CA LYS A 46 0.84 0.51 7.13
C LYS A 46 0.47 -0.62 6.18
N VAL A 47 1.02 -1.81 6.41
CA VAL A 47 0.53 -3.02 5.76
C VAL A 47 -0.92 -3.15 6.21
N GLU A 48 -1.84 -3.04 5.26
CA GLU A 48 -3.26 -3.31 5.52
C GLU A 48 -3.35 -4.73 6.04
N LYS A 49 -3.80 -4.87 7.29
CA LYS A 49 -4.00 -6.19 7.88
C LYS A 49 -5.37 -6.65 7.42
N ASP A 50 -5.39 -7.70 6.61
CA ASP A 50 -6.64 -8.34 6.23
C ASP A 50 -7.39 -8.76 7.49
N PRO A 51 -8.72 -8.58 7.56
CA PRO A 51 -9.51 -8.95 8.73
C PRO A 51 -9.50 -10.45 9.07
N GLY A 52 -8.78 -11.28 8.31
CA GLY A 52 -8.54 -12.69 8.58
C GLY A 52 -9.78 -13.56 8.40
N ILE A 53 -9.58 -14.87 8.48
CA ILE A 53 -10.68 -15.86 8.50
C ILE A 53 -11.25 -15.89 9.93
N PRO A 54 -12.55 -15.63 10.12
CA PRO A 54 -13.20 -15.72 11.43
C PRO A 54 -12.99 -17.09 12.08
N ASN A 55 -12.90 -17.13 13.42
CA ASN A 55 -12.60 -18.37 14.14
C ASN A 55 -13.74 -19.40 14.13
N ASP A 56 -14.99 -18.95 13.99
CA ASP A 56 -16.17 -19.79 14.09
C ASP A 56 -16.51 -20.52 12.77
N TRP A 57 -15.63 -20.42 11.77
CA TRP A 57 -15.83 -21.06 10.48
C TRP A 57 -15.43 -22.54 10.53
N PRO A 58 -16.36 -23.47 10.24
CA PRO A 58 -16.17 -24.92 10.48
C PRO A 58 -15.05 -25.57 9.64
N LEU A 59 -14.59 -24.93 8.56
CA LEU A 59 -13.52 -25.43 7.68
C LEU A 59 -12.23 -24.60 7.75
N LYS A 60 -12.09 -23.73 8.76
CA LYS A 60 -10.94 -22.84 8.91
C LYS A 60 -9.59 -23.58 8.85
N GLU A 61 -9.50 -24.74 9.48
CA GLU A 61 -8.27 -25.53 9.51
C GLU A 61 -7.87 -26.07 8.13
N HIS A 62 -8.85 -26.50 7.34
CA HIS A 62 -8.62 -26.97 5.98
C HIS A 62 -8.18 -25.83 5.05
N GLU A 63 -8.79 -24.66 5.17
CA GLU A 63 -8.45 -23.48 4.38
C GLU A 63 -7.07 -22.91 4.75
N VAL A 64 -6.74 -22.82 6.04
CA VAL A 64 -5.42 -22.36 6.50
C VAL A 64 -4.33 -23.31 6.01
N LYS A 65 -4.55 -24.63 6.08
CA LYS A 65 -3.60 -25.64 5.58
C LYS A 65 -3.37 -25.52 4.06
N ALA A 66 -4.41 -25.26 3.28
CA ALA A 66 -4.28 -25.04 1.83
C ALA A 66 -3.47 -23.76 1.51
N LEU A 67 -3.70 -22.68 2.26
CA LEU A 67 -2.95 -21.42 2.11
C LEU A 67 -1.48 -21.55 2.52
N GLU A 68 -1.20 -22.30 3.58
CA GLU A 68 0.17 -22.60 4.03
C GLU A 68 0.93 -23.44 3.01
N ALA A 69 0.29 -24.45 2.41
CA ALA A 69 0.87 -25.24 1.33
C ALA A 69 1.25 -24.34 0.13
N GLY A 70 0.34 -23.47 -0.32
CA GLY A 70 0.63 -22.53 -1.40
C GLY A 70 1.76 -21.55 -1.09
N ARG A 71 1.85 -21.05 0.16
CA ARG A 71 2.97 -20.20 0.60
C ARG A 71 4.30 -20.94 0.57
N ALA A 72 4.32 -22.20 1.01
CA ALA A 72 5.53 -23.02 1.00
C ALA A 72 6.04 -23.25 -0.43
N GLU A 73 5.15 -23.58 -1.37
CA GLU A 73 5.48 -23.77 -2.79
C GLU A 73 6.11 -22.51 -3.41
N VAL A 74 5.49 -21.34 -3.21
CA VAL A 74 6.01 -20.06 -3.73
C VAL A 74 7.38 -19.73 -3.13
N ILE A 75 7.59 -19.99 -1.84
CA ILE A 75 8.89 -19.75 -1.19
C ILE A 75 9.97 -20.67 -1.78
N GLU A 76 9.67 -21.94 -1.98
CA GLU A 76 10.60 -22.89 -2.59
C GLU A 76 10.92 -22.55 -4.04
N GLU A 77 9.92 -22.14 -4.84
CA GLU A 77 10.15 -21.69 -6.21
C GLU A 77 11.05 -20.44 -6.26
N LEU A 78 10.84 -19.47 -5.36
CA LEU A 78 11.69 -18.30 -5.25
C LEU A 78 13.13 -18.65 -4.84
N LYS A 79 13.31 -19.64 -3.95
CA LYS A 79 14.65 -20.14 -3.59
C LYS A 79 15.33 -20.79 -4.80
N ARG A 80 14.62 -21.65 -5.55
CA ARG A 80 15.14 -22.29 -6.77
C ARG A 80 15.57 -21.26 -7.81
N LYS A 81 14.72 -20.27 -8.10
CA LYS A 81 15.04 -19.17 -9.03
C LYS A 81 16.24 -18.35 -8.55
N LYS A 82 16.39 -18.11 -7.24
CA LYS A 82 17.58 -17.43 -6.70
C LYS A 82 18.86 -18.23 -6.92
N VAL A 83 18.82 -19.55 -6.75
CA VAL A 83 19.97 -20.43 -7.00
C VAL A 83 20.34 -20.40 -8.47
N GLU A 84 19.36 -20.58 -9.36
CA GLU A 84 19.58 -20.52 -10.82
C GLU A 84 20.15 -19.16 -11.27
N CYS A 85 19.64 -18.05 -10.74
CA CYS A 85 20.19 -16.72 -11.02
C CYS A 85 21.64 -16.56 -10.52
N LYS A 86 22.01 -17.14 -9.37
CA LYS A 86 23.39 -17.13 -8.87
C LYS A 86 24.31 -17.95 -9.76
N GLU A 87 23.89 -19.13 -10.19
CA GLU A 87 24.66 -19.99 -11.08
C GLU A 87 24.87 -19.34 -12.44
N ARG A 88 23.82 -18.79 -13.05
CA ARG A 88 23.92 -18.02 -14.31
C ARG A 88 24.85 -16.82 -14.17
N THR A 89 24.78 -16.09 -13.04
CA THR A 89 25.66 -14.95 -12.78
C THR A 89 27.10 -15.39 -12.53
N ALA A 90 27.34 -16.55 -11.91
CA ALA A 90 28.68 -17.10 -11.72
C ALA A 90 29.32 -17.52 -13.05
N LEU A 91 28.55 -18.08 -13.97
CA LEU A 91 29.02 -18.48 -15.31
C LEU A 91 29.25 -17.27 -16.23
N ILE A 92 28.32 -16.31 -16.25
CA ILE A 92 28.36 -15.15 -17.17
C ILE A 92 29.21 -13.99 -16.59
N GLY A 93 29.39 -13.96 -15.27
CA GLY A 93 30.06 -12.90 -14.53
C GLY A 93 31.52 -12.65 -14.94
N PRO A 94 32.37 -13.68 -15.11
CA PRO A 94 33.73 -13.53 -15.61
C PRO A 94 33.79 -12.88 -17.00
N PHE A 95 32.95 -13.34 -17.92
CA PHE A 95 32.86 -12.80 -19.28
C PHE A 95 32.38 -11.33 -19.30
N LYS A 96 31.34 -11.00 -18.52
CA LYS A 96 30.89 -9.61 -18.37
C LYS A 96 31.98 -8.70 -17.78
N ARG A 97 32.76 -9.19 -16.81
CA ARG A 97 33.89 -8.45 -16.23
C ARG A 97 34.99 -8.17 -17.25
N ILE A 98 35.36 -9.18 -18.03
CA ILE A 98 36.39 -9.04 -19.08
C ILE A 98 35.91 -8.07 -20.17
N TRP A 99 34.66 -8.23 -20.62
CA TRP A 99 34.05 -7.35 -21.62
C TRP A 99 33.97 -5.89 -21.15
N LEU A 100 33.51 -5.65 -19.91
CA LEU A 100 33.49 -4.31 -19.30
C LEU A 100 34.88 -3.69 -19.16
N ARG A 101 35.91 -4.51 -18.86
CA ARG A 101 37.30 -4.03 -18.76
C ARG A 101 37.88 -3.67 -20.13
N SER A 102 37.59 -4.47 -21.15
CA SER A 102 37.94 -4.16 -22.55
C SER A 102 37.27 -2.88 -23.04
N LEU A 103 35.96 -2.73 -22.78
CA LEU A 103 35.19 -1.54 -23.17
C LEU A 103 35.72 -0.26 -22.50
N LYS A 104 36.06 -0.32 -21.21
CA LYS A 104 36.70 0.80 -20.50
C LYS A 104 38.10 1.13 -21.04
N SER A 105 38.86 0.12 -21.45
CA SER A 105 40.18 0.33 -22.07
C SER A 105 40.06 1.03 -23.42
N LEU A 106 39.05 0.67 -24.23
CA LEU A 106 38.76 1.28 -25.52
C LEU A 106 38.27 2.73 -25.41
N MET A 107 37.56 3.08 -24.34
CA MET A 107 37.07 4.44 -24.08
C MET A 107 38.09 5.36 -23.40
N SER A 108 39.28 4.85 -23.06
CA SER A 108 40.34 5.62 -22.37
C SER A 108 41.46 6.08 -23.30
N TYR A 109 41.28 5.95 -24.62
CA TYR A 109 42.13 6.50 -25.68
C TYR A 109 41.50 7.74 -26.30
#